data_AF-A0A8B6E536-F1
#
_entry.id   AF-A0A8B6E536-F1
#
_cell.length_a   1.000
_cell.length_b   1.000
_cell.length_c   1.000
_cell.angle_alpha   90.00
_cell.angle_beta   90.00
_cell.angle_gamma   90.00
#
_symmetry.space_group_name_H-M   'P 1'
#
loop_
_entity.id
_entity.type
_entity.pdbx_description
1 polymer ?
#
loop_
_entity_poly.entity_id
_entity_poly.type
_entity_poly.pdbx_seq_one_letter_code
_entity_poly.pdbx_strand_id
1 'polypeptide(L)'
;MNKVLRGDQIPEQDMFKSFAYILIRAIDTICEQVHDKCAINRKAFRGQNYKEMFTRNSEYLFTSYTSTSTDIDKALRFAGEDDGSVLFHISGVNGIFVKEYSRFPTENEILMKPGTAFNIDDIYKSSYEVKNFLNKYNGRGTGITPQTCIELSKPKEPSAKCSSLTSGGKRPKLEDMSAAETRPYATCRMDKTLADDIPSSKIFHP
;
A
#
# COMPACT_ATOMS: atom_id res chain seq x y z
N MET A 1 -6.57 1.84 -15.72
CA MET A 1 -6.80 1.96 -14.26
C MET A 1 -5.64 2.64 -13.52
N ASN A 2 -4.52 1.95 -13.22
CA ASN A 2 -3.46 2.54 -12.37
C ASN A 2 -2.88 3.85 -12.91
N LYS A 3 -2.84 4.03 -14.23
CA LYS A 3 -2.52 5.31 -14.89
C LYS A 3 -3.50 6.43 -14.49
N VAL A 4 -4.81 6.19 -14.57
CA VAL A 4 -5.85 7.14 -14.13
C VAL A 4 -5.71 7.51 -12.66
N LEU A 5 -5.46 6.51 -11.79
CA LEU A 5 -5.26 6.76 -10.35
C LEU A 5 -3.99 7.56 -10.03
N ARG A 6 -3.00 7.57 -10.94
CA ARG A 6 -1.82 8.42 -10.84
C ARG A 6 -2.02 9.83 -11.40
N GLY A 7 -3.20 10.13 -11.94
CA GLY A 7 -3.52 11.43 -12.53
C GLY A 7 -3.25 11.51 -14.03
N ASP A 8 -2.91 10.42 -14.70
CA ASP A 8 -2.73 10.41 -16.16
C ASP A 8 -4.06 10.74 -16.84
N GLN A 9 -4.03 11.69 -17.79
CA GLN A 9 -5.19 12.02 -18.60
C GLN A 9 -5.41 10.93 -19.66
N ILE A 10 -6.43 10.10 -19.47
CA ILE A 10 -6.82 9.03 -20.40
C ILE A 10 -8.25 9.32 -20.89
N PRO A 11 -8.62 9.00 -22.14
CA PRO A 11 -10.03 8.95 -22.53
C PRO A 11 -10.84 8.05 -21.58
N GLU A 12 -12.11 8.39 -21.33
CA GLU A 12 -13.05 7.56 -20.55
C GLU A 12 -12.68 7.37 -19.06
N GLN A 13 -12.08 8.38 -18.40
CA GLN A 13 -11.72 8.30 -16.97
C GLN A 13 -12.89 7.92 -16.06
N ASP A 14 -14.10 8.37 -16.38
CA ASP A 14 -15.29 8.11 -15.57
C ASP A 14 -15.61 6.61 -15.48
N MET A 15 -15.34 5.83 -16.53
CA MET A 15 -15.51 4.37 -16.48
C MET A 15 -14.56 3.71 -15.46
N PHE A 16 -13.38 4.29 -15.27
CA PHE A 16 -12.41 3.77 -14.31
C PHE A 16 -12.78 4.09 -12.85
N LYS A 17 -13.60 5.12 -12.59
CA LYS A 17 -14.05 5.46 -11.22
C LYS A 17 -14.89 4.34 -10.61
N SER A 18 -15.85 3.80 -11.35
CA SER A 18 -16.71 2.70 -10.87
C SER A 18 -15.90 1.43 -10.62
N PHE A 19 -14.97 1.09 -11.51
CA PHE A 19 -14.10 -0.07 -11.31
C PHE A 19 -13.16 0.12 -10.10
N ALA A 20 -12.63 1.32 -9.90
CA ALA A 20 -11.83 1.64 -8.73
C ALA A 20 -12.66 1.49 -7.45
N TYR A 21 -13.90 1.96 -7.43
CA TYR A 21 -14.77 1.77 -6.28
C TYR A 21 -15.05 0.29 -5.98
N ILE A 22 -15.40 -0.50 -7.01
CA ILE A 22 -15.71 -1.93 -6.86
C ILE A 22 -14.50 -2.68 -6.32
N LEU A 23 -13.30 -2.40 -6.81
CA LEU A 23 -12.10 -3.11 -6.36
C LEU A 23 -11.70 -2.76 -4.92
N ILE A 24 -11.86 -1.51 -4.48
CA ILE A 24 -11.69 -1.14 -3.06
C ILE A 24 -12.68 -1.94 -2.19
N ARG A 25 -13.95 -1.99 -2.58
CA ARG A 25 -14.99 -2.73 -1.85
C ARG A 25 -14.71 -4.22 -1.83
N ALA A 26 -14.25 -4.80 -2.93
CA ALA A 26 -13.87 -6.21 -2.98
C ALA A 26 -12.73 -6.52 -1.99
N ILE A 27 -11.70 -5.67 -1.93
CA ILE A 27 -10.60 -5.80 -0.96
C ILE A 27 -11.13 -5.76 0.48
N ASP A 28 -12.00 -4.79 0.80
CA ASP A 28 -12.62 -4.69 2.14
C ASP A 28 -13.44 -5.91 2.50
N THR A 29 -14.36 -6.30 1.61
CA THR A 29 -15.29 -7.40 1.87
C THR A 29 -14.58 -8.73 2.00
N ILE A 30 -13.58 -9.01 1.15
CA ILE A 30 -12.76 -10.22 1.29
C ILE A 30 -12.06 -10.22 2.63
N CYS A 31 -11.55 -9.08 3.09
CA CYS A 31 -10.85 -9.02 4.36
C CYS A 31 -11.76 -9.18 5.58
N GLU A 32 -12.98 -8.65 5.50
CA GLU A 32 -14.00 -8.77 6.55
C GLU A 32 -14.56 -10.20 6.64
N GLN A 33 -14.77 -10.86 5.51
CA GLN A 33 -15.50 -12.14 5.44
C GLN A 33 -14.58 -13.36 5.38
N VAL A 34 -13.36 -13.21 4.86
CA VAL A 34 -12.46 -14.32 4.53
C VAL A 34 -11.08 -14.02 5.13
N HIS A 35 -11.01 -14.06 6.46
CA HIS A 35 -9.86 -13.59 7.23
C HIS A 35 -8.50 -14.22 6.84
N ASP A 36 -8.47 -15.45 6.34
CA ASP A 36 -7.24 -16.12 5.87
C ASP A 36 -6.70 -15.51 4.57
N LYS A 37 -7.53 -14.78 3.81
CA LYS A 37 -7.12 -14.04 2.60
C LYS A 37 -6.60 -12.64 2.93
N CYS A 38 -6.80 -12.13 4.14
CA CYS A 38 -6.19 -10.90 4.56
C CYS A 38 -4.67 -11.05 4.71
N ALA A 39 -3.93 -10.24 3.97
CA ALA A 39 -2.53 -10.00 4.22
C ALA A 39 -2.41 -8.81 5.19
N ILE A 40 -2.44 -9.05 6.50
CA ILE A 40 -2.19 -8.02 7.52
C ILE A 40 -0.74 -8.10 7.99
N ASN A 41 -0.06 -6.96 8.01
CA ASN A 41 1.31 -6.82 8.47
C ASN A 41 2.29 -7.82 7.81
N ARG A 42 2.12 -8.09 6.51
CA ARG A 42 2.93 -9.07 5.76
C ARG A 42 4.19 -8.43 5.18
N LYS A 43 5.15 -9.28 4.81
CA LYS A 43 6.29 -8.89 3.98
C LYS A 43 5.96 -9.18 2.52
N ALA A 44 6.34 -8.27 1.62
CA ALA A 44 6.20 -8.47 0.19
C ALA A 44 7.29 -7.72 -0.58
N PHE A 45 7.38 -8.03 -1.86
CA PHE A 45 8.31 -7.44 -2.81
C PHE A 45 7.55 -6.84 -3.98
N ARG A 46 8.10 -5.78 -4.57
CA ARG A 46 7.57 -5.16 -5.79
C ARG A 46 8.71 -4.69 -6.66
N GLY A 47 8.75 -5.16 -7.91
CA GLY A 47 9.64 -4.60 -8.92
C GLY A 47 8.95 -3.50 -9.71
N GLN A 48 9.69 -2.45 -10.04
CA GLN A 48 9.26 -1.39 -10.94
C GLN A 48 10.42 -0.99 -11.86
N ASN A 49 10.11 -0.64 -13.10
CA ASN A 49 11.09 -0.18 -14.08
C ASN A 49 10.72 1.23 -14.55
N TYR A 50 11.05 2.22 -13.73
CA TYR A 50 10.98 3.63 -14.10
C TYR A 50 11.86 4.46 -13.19
N LYS A 51 12.44 5.52 -13.74
CA LYS A 51 13.37 6.38 -13.04
C LYS A 51 12.64 7.27 -12.04
N GLU A 52 12.93 7.07 -10.76
CA GLU A 52 12.44 7.89 -9.65
C GLU A 52 13.57 8.19 -8.67
N MET A 53 13.51 9.36 -8.03
CA MET A 53 14.46 9.74 -6.99
C MET A 53 13.87 9.43 -5.61
N PHE A 54 14.58 8.61 -4.84
CA PHE A 54 14.19 8.22 -3.50
C PHE A 54 15.06 8.92 -2.47
N THR A 55 14.44 9.34 -1.36
CA THR A 55 15.12 9.99 -0.24
C THR A 55 14.94 9.14 1.01
N ARG A 56 16.02 8.83 1.71
CA ARG A 56 15.94 8.08 2.97
C ARG A 56 15.19 8.90 4.02
N ASN A 57 14.42 8.23 4.88
CA ASN A 57 13.57 8.83 5.91
C ASN A 57 12.45 9.72 5.35
N SER A 58 12.10 9.60 4.06
CA SER A 58 10.91 10.22 3.50
C SER A 58 9.75 9.23 3.43
N GLU A 59 8.54 9.75 3.26
CA GLU A 59 7.37 8.94 2.93
C GLU A 59 7.38 8.59 1.43
N TYR A 60 6.92 7.38 1.11
CA TYR A 60 6.64 6.91 -0.23
C TYR A 60 5.17 6.49 -0.32
N LEU A 61 4.42 7.14 -1.21
CA LEU A 61 2.99 6.94 -1.39
C LEU A 61 2.69 6.14 -2.66
N PHE A 62 2.14 4.95 -2.49
CA PHE A 62 1.55 4.22 -3.61
C PHE A 62 0.17 4.79 -3.95
N THR A 63 0.12 5.71 -4.92
CA THR A 63 -1.11 6.42 -5.32
C THR A 63 -2.13 5.54 -6.04
N SER A 64 -1.71 4.41 -6.64
CA SER A 64 -2.59 3.46 -7.32
C SER A 64 -2.71 2.13 -6.59
N TYR A 65 -3.58 1.25 -7.08
CA TYR A 65 -3.52 -0.16 -6.67
C TYR A 65 -2.11 -0.71 -6.87
N THR A 66 -1.64 -1.42 -5.86
CA THR A 66 -0.25 -1.86 -5.83
C THR A 66 -0.21 -3.37 -5.67
N SER A 67 0.13 -4.02 -6.77
CA SER A 67 0.44 -5.44 -6.80
C SER A 67 1.84 -5.66 -6.23
N THR A 68 1.94 -6.59 -5.30
CA THR A 68 3.18 -7.03 -4.67
C THR A 68 3.20 -8.55 -4.66
N SER A 69 4.36 -9.18 -4.47
CA SER A 69 4.48 -10.63 -4.35
C SER A 69 5.18 -11.01 -3.06
N THR A 70 4.79 -12.11 -2.43
CA THR A 70 5.59 -12.70 -1.34
C THR A 70 6.86 -13.40 -1.86
N ASP A 71 6.98 -13.56 -3.17
CA ASP A 71 8.11 -14.17 -3.86
C ASP A 71 8.96 -13.08 -4.55
N ILE A 72 10.19 -12.93 -4.08
CA ILE A 72 11.16 -11.95 -4.61
C ILE A 72 11.48 -12.20 -6.08
N ASP A 73 11.54 -13.45 -6.54
CA ASP A 73 11.86 -13.78 -7.92
C ASP A 73 10.73 -13.37 -8.87
N LYS A 74 9.47 -13.36 -8.40
CA LYS A 74 8.35 -12.79 -9.15
C LYS A 74 8.47 -11.29 -9.25
N ALA A 75 8.76 -10.61 -8.14
CA ALA A 75 8.93 -9.17 -8.12
C ALA A 75 10.09 -8.70 -9.01
N LEU A 76 11.23 -9.40 -9.00
CA LEU A 76 12.41 -9.09 -9.81
C LEU A 76 12.10 -9.01 -11.31
N ARG A 77 11.25 -9.91 -11.83
CA ARG A 77 10.83 -9.88 -13.25
C ARG A 77 10.17 -8.57 -13.67
N PHE A 78 9.54 -7.86 -12.73
CA PHE A 78 8.94 -6.55 -12.98
C PHE A 78 9.92 -5.39 -12.80
N ALA A 79 10.99 -5.58 -12.02
CA ALA A 79 12.05 -4.58 -11.89
C ALA A 79 12.90 -4.51 -13.16
N GLY A 80 13.24 -5.67 -13.73
CA GLY A 80 14.18 -5.75 -14.83
C GLY A 80 15.60 -5.34 -14.42
N GLU A 81 16.44 -5.05 -15.41
CA GLU A 81 17.84 -4.66 -15.23
C GLU A 81 18.17 -3.29 -15.83
N ASP A 82 17.16 -2.62 -16.39
CA ASP A 82 17.34 -1.34 -17.09
C ASP A 82 17.67 -0.20 -16.10
N ASP A 83 18.11 0.92 -16.65
CA ASP A 83 18.30 2.16 -15.90
C ASP A 83 16.98 2.61 -15.27
N GLY A 84 16.97 2.77 -13.94
CA GLY A 84 15.76 3.04 -13.16
C GLY A 84 15.02 1.80 -12.69
N SER A 85 15.58 0.59 -12.84
CA SER A 85 15.03 -0.61 -12.22
C SER A 85 15.13 -0.56 -10.68
N VAL A 86 13.99 -0.76 -10.02
CA VAL A 86 13.87 -0.68 -8.56
C VAL A 86 13.17 -1.93 -8.04
N LEU A 87 13.75 -2.53 -6.98
CA LEU A 87 13.09 -3.55 -6.18
C LEU A 87 12.79 -3.02 -4.77
N PHE A 88 11.51 -2.98 -4.44
CA PHE A 88 11.03 -2.67 -3.09
C PHE A 88 10.91 -3.95 -2.28
N HIS A 89 11.46 -3.97 -1.06
CA HIS A 89 11.07 -4.89 0.01
C HIS A 89 10.22 -4.11 1.01
N ILE A 90 8.99 -4.56 1.20
CA ILE A 90 7.95 -3.86 1.95
C ILE A 90 7.58 -4.67 3.17
N SER A 91 7.83 -4.10 4.35
CA SER A 91 7.41 -4.64 5.63
C SER A 91 6.10 -3.99 6.09
N GLY A 92 5.17 -4.81 6.55
CA GLY A 92 3.90 -4.35 7.08
C GLY A 92 2.83 -4.09 6.02
N VAL A 93 2.85 -4.82 4.90
CA VAL A 93 1.82 -4.75 3.87
C VAL A 93 0.45 -5.12 4.44
N ASN A 94 -0.55 -4.30 4.12
CA ASN A 94 -1.97 -4.54 4.38
C ASN A 94 -2.71 -4.63 3.03
N GLY A 95 -3.31 -5.78 2.75
CA GLY A 95 -4.01 -6.05 1.49
C GLY A 95 -4.68 -7.42 1.49
N ILE A 96 -4.94 -7.98 0.32
CA ILE A 96 -5.49 -9.33 0.16
C ILE A 96 -4.61 -10.21 -0.71
N PHE A 97 -4.53 -11.50 -0.37
CA PHE A 97 -4.01 -12.51 -1.28
C PHE A 97 -5.02 -12.74 -2.41
N VAL A 98 -4.62 -12.47 -3.65
CA VAL A 98 -5.53 -12.56 -4.81
C VAL A 98 -5.33 -13.83 -5.62
N LYS A 99 -4.60 -14.83 -5.10
CA LYS A 99 -4.27 -16.07 -5.81
C LYS A 99 -5.48 -16.73 -6.48
N GLU A 100 -6.63 -16.80 -5.82
CA GLU A 100 -7.85 -17.45 -6.34
C GLU A 100 -8.64 -16.57 -7.32
N TYR A 101 -8.37 -15.27 -7.34
CA TYR A 101 -9.04 -14.30 -8.21
C TYR A 101 -8.15 -13.83 -9.36
N SER A 102 -6.85 -14.15 -9.31
CA SER A 102 -5.85 -13.72 -10.26
C SER A 102 -5.79 -14.64 -11.46
N ARG A 103 -5.57 -14.04 -12.63
CA ARG A 103 -5.21 -14.78 -13.85
C ARG A 103 -3.86 -15.51 -13.71
N PHE A 104 -3.00 -15.06 -12.80
CA PHE A 104 -1.66 -15.58 -12.58
C PHE A 104 -1.47 -16.03 -11.12
N PRO A 105 -2.13 -17.12 -10.70
CA PRO A 105 -2.13 -17.59 -9.31
C PRO A 105 -0.72 -17.92 -8.76
N THR A 106 0.24 -18.18 -9.65
CA THR A 106 1.64 -18.47 -9.29
C THR A 106 2.47 -17.24 -8.93
N GLU A 107 1.92 -16.02 -9.08
CA GLU A 107 2.62 -14.79 -8.72
C GLU A 107 2.59 -14.51 -7.22
N ASN A 108 1.83 -15.28 -6.44
CA ASN A 108 1.67 -15.09 -4.99
C ASN A 108 1.36 -13.63 -4.62
N GLU A 109 0.45 -13.04 -5.39
CA GLU A 109 0.17 -11.61 -5.34
C GLU A 109 -0.57 -11.23 -4.05
N ILE A 110 -0.08 -10.17 -3.41
CA ILE A 110 -0.84 -9.37 -2.44
C ILE A 110 -1.21 -8.05 -3.13
N LEU A 111 -2.51 -7.81 -3.26
CA LEU A 111 -3.05 -6.57 -3.82
C LEU A 111 -3.36 -5.58 -2.69
N MET A 112 -2.74 -4.40 -2.77
CA MET A 112 -2.95 -3.28 -1.86
C MET A 112 -3.86 -2.21 -2.47
N LYS A 113 -4.55 -1.49 -1.60
CA LYS A 113 -5.36 -0.33 -1.98
C LYS A 113 -4.51 0.85 -2.42
N PRO A 114 -5.07 1.76 -3.25
CA PRO A 114 -4.48 3.06 -3.54
C PRO A 114 -4.31 3.90 -2.27
N GLY A 115 -3.36 4.83 -2.29
CA GLY A 115 -3.09 5.74 -1.17
C GLY A 115 -2.32 5.09 -0.01
N THR A 116 -1.68 3.93 -0.22
CA THR A 116 -0.92 3.29 0.85
C THR A 116 0.47 3.90 0.99
N ALA A 117 0.76 4.49 2.14
CA ALA A 117 2.04 5.11 2.45
C ALA A 117 2.98 4.20 3.26
N PHE A 118 4.29 4.39 3.07
CA PHE A 118 5.38 3.75 3.78
C PHE A 118 6.54 4.73 4.00
N ASN A 119 7.37 4.49 5.01
CA ASN A 119 8.65 5.18 5.16
C ASN A 119 9.73 4.47 4.35
N ILE A 120 10.63 5.24 3.75
CA ILE A 120 11.85 4.74 3.12
C ILE A 120 12.92 4.60 4.20
N ASP A 121 13.15 3.38 4.67
CA ASP A 121 14.11 3.10 5.73
C ASP A 121 15.55 3.11 5.21
N ASP A 122 15.78 2.41 4.10
CA ASP A 122 17.09 2.27 3.47
C ASP A 122 16.99 2.21 1.95
N ILE A 123 18.06 2.68 1.30
CA ILE A 123 18.22 2.70 -0.15
C ILE A 123 19.60 2.13 -0.48
N TYR A 124 19.64 1.15 -1.36
CA TYR A 124 20.83 0.40 -1.77
C TYR A 124 21.05 0.62 -3.27
N LYS A 125 22.19 1.17 -3.68
CA LYS A 125 22.44 1.56 -5.09
C LYS A 125 23.72 0.99 -5.67
N SER A 126 24.74 0.74 -4.86
CA SER A 126 25.98 0.14 -5.37
C SER A 126 25.75 -1.34 -5.68
N SER A 127 26.46 -1.87 -6.67
CA SER A 127 26.34 -3.28 -7.05
C SER A 127 26.64 -4.23 -5.88
N TYR A 128 27.49 -3.83 -4.93
CA TYR A 128 27.77 -4.60 -3.72
C TYR A 128 26.58 -4.61 -2.75
N GLU A 129 26.00 -3.43 -2.47
CA GLU A 129 24.82 -3.30 -1.61
C GLU A 129 23.62 -4.05 -2.18
N VAL A 130 23.35 -3.89 -3.47
CA VAL A 130 22.26 -4.59 -4.16
C VAL A 130 22.45 -6.10 -4.08
N LYS A 131 23.65 -6.62 -4.35
CA LYS A 131 23.95 -8.05 -4.21
C LYS A 131 23.70 -8.54 -2.79
N ASN A 132 24.17 -7.80 -1.77
CA ASN A 132 23.95 -8.17 -0.38
C ASN A 132 22.46 -8.17 0.01
N PHE A 133 21.70 -7.20 -0.49
CA PHE A 133 20.26 -7.15 -0.32
C PHE A 133 19.59 -8.39 -0.95
N LEU A 134 19.91 -8.73 -2.18
CA LEU A 134 19.34 -9.91 -2.85
C LEU A 134 19.70 -11.20 -2.10
N ASN A 135 20.91 -11.28 -1.54
CA ASN A 135 21.34 -12.43 -0.72
C ASN A 135 20.52 -12.56 0.55
N LYS A 136 20.27 -11.44 1.24
CA LYS A 136 19.46 -11.39 2.46
C LYS A 136 18.06 -11.96 2.24
N TYR A 137 17.50 -11.80 1.04
CA TYR A 137 16.13 -12.19 0.71
C TYR A 137 16.02 -13.36 -0.28
N ASN A 138 17.12 -14.07 -0.57
CA ASN A 138 17.18 -15.19 -1.52
C ASN A 138 16.72 -14.87 -2.96
N GLY A 139 16.86 -13.62 -3.42
CA GLY A 139 16.42 -13.17 -4.75
C GLY A 139 17.43 -13.41 -5.87
N ARG A 140 17.93 -14.63 -6.04
CA ARG A 140 18.92 -14.97 -7.09
C ARG A 140 18.37 -15.92 -8.16
N GLY A 141 17.14 -16.43 -8.04
CA GLY A 141 16.63 -17.49 -8.91
C GLY A 141 16.37 -17.03 -10.35
N THR A 142 16.32 -15.72 -10.59
CA THR A 142 16.04 -15.14 -11.91
C THR A 142 17.28 -14.68 -12.69
N GLY A 143 18.41 -14.49 -12.01
CA GLY A 143 19.58 -13.79 -12.57
C GLY A 143 19.43 -12.27 -12.71
N ILE A 144 18.24 -11.72 -12.44
CA ILE A 144 17.93 -10.30 -12.59
C ILE A 144 18.55 -9.50 -11.44
N THR A 145 19.32 -8.46 -11.76
CA THR A 145 19.85 -7.52 -10.77
C THR A 145 19.34 -6.09 -11.01
N PRO A 146 18.43 -5.56 -10.17
CA PRO A 146 17.94 -4.19 -10.32
C PRO A 146 19.02 -3.18 -9.98
N GLN A 147 18.87 -1.94 -10.47
CA GLN A 147 19.80 -0.85 -10.20
C GLN A 147 19.69 -0.35 -8.75
N THR A 148 18.48 -0.36 -8.18
CA THR A 148 18.23 0.10 -6.80
C THR A 148 17.37 -0.90 -6.04
N CYS A 149 17.72 -1.17 -4.78
CA CYS A 149 16.85 -1.85 -3.82
C CYS A 149 16.43 -0.88 -2.71
N ILE A 150 15.19 -1.01 -2.23
CA ILE A 150 14.62 -0.10 -1.22
C ILE A 150 13.93 -0.91 -0.12
N GLU A 151 14.19 -0.58 1.13
CA GLU A 151 13.42 -1.07 2.28
C GLU A 151 12.34 -0.07 2.68
N LEU A 152 11.11 -0.56 2.72
CA LEU A 152 9.94 0.19 3.13
C LEU A 152 9.34 -0.42 4.41
N SER A 153 8.93 0.42 5.35
CA SER A 153 8.15 0.01 6.52
C SER A 153 6.91 0.87 6.72
N LYS A 154 5.94 0.36 7.47
CA LYS A 154 4.75 1.14 7.82
C LYS A 154 5.17 2.41 8.56
N PRO A 155 4.51 3.55 8.29
CA PRO A 155 4.69 4.74 9.10
C PRO A 155 4.46 4.37 10.56
N LYS A 156 5.35 4.81 11.46
CA LYS A 156 5.07 4.72 12.88
C LYS A 156 3.80 5.50 13.12
N GLU A 157 2.76 4.87 13.65
CA GLU A 157 1.58 5.61 14.09
C GLU A 157 2.07 6.75 14.98
N PRO A 158 1.61 8.00 14.75
CA PRO A 158 1.97 9.08 15.65
C PRO A 158 1.57 8.61 17.04
N SER A 159 2.54 8.49 17.94
CA SER A 159 2.27 8.07 19.32
C SER A 159 1.21 9.02 19.84
N ALA A 160 -0.02 8.55 19.97
CA ALA A 160 -1.11 9.37 20.42
C ALA A 160 -0.81 9.74 21.88
N LYS A 161 -0.11 10.86 22.09
CA LYS A 161 -0.24 11.62 23.33
C LYS A 161 -1.63 12.25 23.25
N CYS A 162 -2.64 11.42 23.47
CA CYS A 162 -3.94 11.90 23.85
C CYS A 162 -3.75 12.47 25.25
N SER A 163 -3.40 13.76 25.33
CA SER A 163 -3.54 14.52 26.56
C SER A 163 -5.00 14.39 26.95
N SER A 164 -5.23 13.72 28.08
CA SER A 164 -6.52 13.63 28.73
C SER A 164 -7.04 15.04 28.97
N LEU A 165 -7.93 15.51 28.10
CA LEU A 165 -8.87 16.56 28.46
C LEU A 165 -9.78 15.95 29.53
N THR A 166 -9.46 16.21 30.79
CA THR A 166 -10.35 15.94 31.91
C THR A 166 -11.66 16.66 31.67
N SER A 167 -12.68 15.90 31.30
CA SER A 167 -14.05 16.33 31.06
C SER A 167 -14.70 16.78 32.37
N GLY A 168 -14.78 18.10 32.59
CA GLY A 168 -15.78 18.70 33.48
C GLY A 168 -17.09 18.89 32.70
N GLY A 169 -17.89 17.84 32.57
CA GLY A 169 -19.19 17.89 31.87
C GLY A 169 -20.16 16.87 32.44
N LYS A 170 -21.26 17.35 33.03
CA LYS A 170 -22.30 16.57 33.72
C LYS A 170 -22.91 15.50 32.79
N ARG A 171 -23.05 14.26 33.29
CA ARG A 171 -23.84 13.18 32.69
C ARG A 171 -25.34 13.53 32.65
N PRO A 172 -26.05 13.33 31.53
CA PRO A 172 -27.51 13.16 31.55
C PRO A 172 -27.89 11.83 32.20
N LYS A 173 -29.05 11.81 32.86
CA LYS A 173 -29.61 10.64 33.56
C LYS A 173 -30.11 9.56 32.60
N LEU A 174 -30.13 8.35 33.15
CA LEU A 174 -30.19 7.05 32.50
C LEU A 174 -31.59 6.45 32.64
N GLU A 175 -32.56 6.91 31.86
CA GLU A 175 -33.86 6.24 31.72
C GLU A 175 -34.32 6.44 30.27
N ASP A 176 -33.92 5.50 29.40
CA ASP A 176 -34.70 5.00 28.27
C ASP A 176 -33.80 4.07 27.42
N MET A 177 -34.09 2.76 27.53
CA MET A 177 -34.13 1.74 26.46
C MET A 177 -32.89 1.55 25.55
N SER A 178 -32.46 0.36 25.11
CA SER A 178 -32.53 -1.05 25.48
C SER A 178 -31.62 -1.75 24.44
N ALA A 179 -31.11 -2.95 24.76
CA ALA A 179 -30.33 -3.85 23.89
C ALA A 179 -28.81 -3.57 23.69
N ALA A 180 -28.04 -4.13 24.62
CA ALA A 180 -26.92 -5.05 24.39
C ALA A 180 -25.78 -4.66 23.41
N GLU A 181 -24.74 -4.08 24.00
CA GLU A 181 -23.33 -4.45 23.91
C GLU A 181 -22.84 -5.36 22.76
N THR A 182 -21.98 -4.81 21.90
CA THR A 182 -20.64 -5.37 21.65
C THR A 182 -19.64 -4.22 21.39
N ARG A 183 -18.41 -4.43 21.86
CA ARG A 183 -17.36 -3.43 22.13
C ARG A 183 -16.92 -2.59 20.91
N PRO A 184 -16.42 -1.36 21.11
CA PRO A 184 -15.91 -0.55 20.01
C PRO A 184 -14.48 -0.97 19.67
N TYR A 185 -14.26 -1.51 18.47
CA TYR A 185 -13.04 -1.13 17.77
C TYR A 185 -13.23 0.32 17.32
N ALA A 186 -12.29 1.18 17.67
CA ALA A 186 -12.24 2.54 17.19
C ALA A 186 -12.07 2.53 15.67
N THR A 187 -13.18 2.43 14.94
CA THR A 187 -13.23 2.82 13.54
C THR A 187 -13.09 4.33 13.52
N CYS A 188 -11.94 4.84 13.10
CA CYS A 188 -11.91 6.17 12.49
C CYS A 188 -12.91 6.13 11.34
N ARG A 189 -14.11 6.69 11.57
CA ARG A 189 -15.02 7.09 10.51
C ARG A 189 -14.20 7.97 9.58
N MET A 190 -13.87 7.47 8.40
CA MET A 190 -13.54 8.36 7.31
C MET A 190 -14.85 9.06 6.94
N ASP A 191 -14.89 10.36 7.18
CA ASP A 191 -15.97 11.22 6.72
C ASP A 191 -16.17 11.02 5.22
N LYS A 192 -17.44 10.97 4.80
CA LYS A 192 -17.89 10.78 3.42
C LYS A 192 -17.65 12.02 2.52
N THR A 193 -16.53 12.72 2.68
CA THR A 193 -16.22 13.98 1.98
C THR A 193 -14.82 13.99 1.39
N LEU A 194 -14.48 12.94 0.62
CA LEU A 194 -13.24 12.89 -0.17
C LEU A 194 -13.50 12.57 -1.66
N ALA A 195 -14.75 12.72 -2.12
CA ALA A 195 -15.09 12.56 -3.53
C ALA A 195 -14.97 13.85 -4.35
N ASP A 196 -14.88 15.03 -3.71
CA ASP A 196 -15.00 16.32 -4.40
C ASP A 196 -13.76 17.24 -4.33
N ASP A 197 -12.71 16.90 -3.58
CA ASP A 197 -11.51 17.74 -3.46
C ASP A 197 -10.27 17.06 -4.10
N ILE A 198 -10.24 17.04 -5.44
CA ILE A 198 -8.98 16.92 -6.19
C ILE A 198 -8.58 18.34 -6.60
N PRO A 199 -7.56 18.96 -5.98
CA PRO A 199 -7.09 20.26 -6.41
C PRO A 199 -6.45 20.13 -7.80
N SER A 200 -7.14 20.67 -8.81
CA SER A 200 -6.51 21.02 -10.08
C SER A 200 -5.42 22.06 -9.82
N SER A 201 -4.24 21.82 -10.38
CA SER A 201 -3.04 22.68 -10.40
C SER A 201 -1.93 22.31 -9.40
N LYS A 202 -0.95 21.57 -9.91
CA LYS A 202 0.46 22.02 -9.97
C LYS A 202 1.17 21.23 -11.07
N ILE A 203 1.24 21.87 -12.22
CA ILE A 203 2.05 21.45 -13.36
C ILE A 203 3.52 21.61 -12.95
N PHE A 204 4.26 20.51 -12.89
CA PHE A 204 5.71 20.54 -13.07
C PHE A 204 6.01 19.96 -14.44
N HIS A 205 6.53 20.81 -15.32
CA HIS A 205 7.04 20.45 -16.63
C HIS A 205 8.49 19.90 -16.51
N PRO A 206 8.94 19.12 -17.51
CA PRO A 206 10.03 18.11 -17.40
C PRO A 206 11.40 18.63 -17.00
#